data_AF-U1PGC8-F1
#
_entry.id   AF-U1PGC8-F1
#
_cell.length_a   1.000
_cell.length_b   1.000
_cell.length_c   1.000
_cell.angle_alpha   90.00
_cell.angle_beta   90.00
_cell.angle_gamma   90.00
#
_symmetry.space_group_name_H-M   'P 1'
#
loop_
_entity.id
_entity.type
_entity.pdbx_description
1 polymer ?
#
loop_
_entity_poly.entity_id
_entity_poly.type
_entity_poly.pdbx_seq_one_letter_code
_entity_poly.pdbx_strand_id
1 'polypeptide(L)'
;MAAVLDAMEAYPLVPFESPPDALTTYLRGSEPGEMTIPKLLEYTRYSRSKLRHYVEEPGRFERVVGGQETFLSRLDAEPLRIGWPPPTAEGLRYRCRELTAALNRIAPPVVEQLRVVAALPRTTDYERLHDSATASQQLTDEDRRRLRSGDIEATLTDLREQRTRLQQALDDSRDPP
;
A
#
# COMPACT_ATOMS: atom_id res chain seq x y z
N MET A 1 -19.75 -0.91 1.23
CA MET A 1 -18.47 -0.27 0.81
C MET A 1 -18.31 1.12 1.43
N ALA A 2 -19.23 2.08 1.25
CA ALA A 2 -19.07 3.42 1.87
C ALA A 2 -19.07 3.41 3.41
N ALA A 3 -19.97 2.65 4.07
CA ALA A 3 -19.95 2.48 5.53
C ALA A 3 -18.69 1.79 6.07
N VAL A 4 -17.96 1.09 5.20
CA VAL A 4 -16.68 0.47 5.54
C VAL A 4 -15.55 1.49 5.49
N LEU A 5 -15.51 2.32 4.44
CA LEU A 5 -14.48 3.35 4.26
C LEU A 5 -14.60 4.45 5.32
N ASP A 6 -15.83 4.81 5.71
CA ASP A 6 -16.12 5.70 6.84
C ASP A 6 -15.53 5.16 8.16
N ALA A 7 -15.60 3.84 8.36
CA ALA A 7 -15.00 3.18 9.53
C ALA A 7 -13.47 3.01 9.43
N MET A 8 -12.86 3.24 8.27
CA MET A 8 -11.40 3.19 8.09
C MET A 8 -10.70 4.40 8.69
N GLU A 9 -11.40 5.51 8.94
CA GLU A 9 -10.86 6.71 9.60
C GLU A 9 -10.27 6.40 10.99
N ALA A 10 -10.80 5.36 11.66
CA ALA A 10 -10.28 4.87 12.94
C ALA A 10 -8.94 4.09 12.83
N TYR A 11 -8.43 3.85 11.62
CA TYR A 11 -7.23 3.03 11.35
C TYR A 11 -6.25 3.83 10.47
N PRO A 12 -5.52 4.79 11.05
CA PRO A 12 -4.74 5.78 10.30
C PRO A 12 -3.58 5.19 9.49
N LEU A 13 -3.13 3.96 9.75
CA LEU A 13 -2.09 3.32 8.92
C LEU A 13 -2.68 2.59 7.72
N VAL A 14 -4.01 2.50 7.58
CA VAL A 14 -4.67 2.07 6.34
C VAL A 14 -5.06 3.34 5.56
N PRO A 15 -4.32 3.70 4.50
CA PRO A 15 -4.46 4.99 3.81
C PRO A 15 -5.70 5.04 2.91
N PHE A 16 -6.89 4.79 3.45
CA PHE A 16 -8.15 5.02 2.75
C PHE A 16 -8.62 6.46 2.95
N GLU A 17 -9.02 7.09 1.86
CA GLU A 17 -9.76 8.35 1.92
C GLU A 17 -11.22 8.08 2.30
N SER A 18 -11.75 8.87 3.22
CA SER A 18 -13.17 8.80 3.58
C SER A 18 -14.05 9.17 2.39
N PRO A 19 -15.14 8.42 2.14
CA PRO A 19 -16.03 8.68 1.02
C PRO A 19 -16.82 9.98 1.24
N PRO A 20 -17.04 10.79 0.20
CA PRO A 20 -17.84 12.01 0.31
C PRO A 20 -19.26 11.74 0.86
N ASP A 21 -19.75 12.61 1.74
CA ASP A 21 -21.03 12.43 2.45
C ASP A 21 -22.23 12.18 1.51
N ALA A 22 -22.26 12.88 0.37
CA ALA A 22 -23.30 12.72 -0.63
C ALA A 22 -23.35 11.28 -1.17
N LEU A 23 -22.18 10.67 -1.42
CA LEU A 23 -22.06 9.30 -1.90
C LEU A 23 -22.46 8.31 -0.81
N THR A 24 -22.02 8.54 0.42
CA THR A 24 -22.37 7.68 1.57
C THR A 24 -23.87 7.70 1.85
N THR A 25 -24.49 8.88 1.82
CA THR A 25 -25.93 9.07 2.01
C THR A 25 -26.73 8.37 0.91
N TYR A 26 -26.30 8.49 -0.34
CA TYR A 26 -26.92 7.80 -1.47
C TYR A 26 -26.84 6.27 -1.30
N LEU A 27 -25.65 5.73 -1.01
CA LEU A 27 -25.46 4.29 -0.87
C LEU A 27 -26.15 3.67 0.35
N ARG A 28 -26.41 4.43 1.41
CA ARG A 28 -27.19 3.95 2.57
C ARG A 28 -28.69 3.93 2.29
N GLY A 29 -29.18 4.82 1.43
CA GLY A 29 -30.61 4.95 1.11
C GLY A 29 -31.05 4.20 -0.15
N SER A 30 -30.13 3.73 -0.98
CA SER A 30 -30.42 2.96 -2.19
C SER A 30 -30.29 1.46 -1.94
N GLU A 31 -31.23 0.67 -2.46
CA GLU A 31 -31.10 -0.78 -2.43
C GLU A 31 -29.92 -1.25 -3.28
N PRO A 32 -29.18 -2.30 -2.84
CA PRO A 32 -28.12 -2.88 -3.64
C PRO A 32 -28.71 -3.52 -4.90
N GLY A 33 -28.55 -2.86 -6.04
CA GLY A 33 -28.92 -3.41 -7.34
C GLY A 33 -28.02 -4.57 -7.79
N GLU A 34 -28.40 -5.22 -8.89
CA GLU A 34 -27.68 -6.39 -9.43
C GLU A 34 -26.35 -6.04 -10.15
N MET A 35 -26.17 -4.77 -10.50
CA MET A 35 -25.00 -4.29 -11.25
C MET A 35 -23.99 -3.59 -10.34
N THR A 36 -22.70 -3.77 -10.65
CA THR A 36 -21.63 -3.07 -9.95
C THR A 36 -21.61 -1.59 -10.32
N ILE A 37 -21.15 -0.73 -9.39
CA ILE A 37 -21.03 0.72 -9.61
C ILE A 37 -20.20 1.05 -10.88
N PRO A 38 -19.03 0.43 -11.12
CA PRO A 38 -18.27 0.66 -12.36
C PRO A 38 -19.09 0.35 -13.61
N LYS A 39 -19.88 -0.73 -13.59
CA LYS A 39 -20.72 -1.10 -14.74
C LYS A 39 -21.85 -0.10 -14.99
N LEU A 40 -22.44 0.42 -13.91
CA LEU A 40 -23.46 1.47 -13.99
C LEU A 40 -22.88 2.79 -14.52
N LEU A 41 -21.64 3.14 -14.13
CA LEU A 41 -20.91 4.30 -14.68
C LEU A 41 -20.57 4.14 -16.17
N GLU A 42 -20.37 2.92 -16.68
CA GLU A 42 -20.30 2.74 -18.14
C GLU A 42 -21.63 3.12 -18.80
N TYR A 43 -22.76 2.76 -18.20
CA TYR A 43 -24.08 3.02 -18.78
C TYR A 43 -24.50 4.48 -18.76
N THR A 44 -24.01 5.29 -17.79
CA THR A 44 -24.21 6.76 -17.81
C THR A 44 -23.61 7.37 -19.08
N ARG A 45 -22.52 6.80 -19.61
CA ARG A 45 -21.84 7.26 -20.83
C ARG A 45 -22.56 6.85 -22.12
N TYR A 46 -23.31 5.75 -22.09
CA TYR A 46 -24.03 5.25 -23.27
C TYR A 46 -25.43 5.84 -23.42
N SER A 47 -26.27 5.76 -22.37
CA SER A 47 -27.65 6.26 -22.42
C SER A 47 -28.33 6.20 -21.06
N ARG A 48 -28.99 7.31 -20.69
CA ARG A 48 -29.89 7.39 -19.52
C ARG A 48 -31.03 6.37 -19.56
N SER A 49 -31.50 6.00 -20.76
CA SER A 49 -32.52 4.97 -20.93
C SER A 49 -32.04 3.59 -20.49
N LYS A 50 -30.75 3.30 -20.71
CA LYS A 50 -30.14 2.04 -20.26
C LYS A 50 -29.98 1.99 -18.74
N LEU A 51 -29.63 3.11 -18.14
CA LEU A 51 -29.47 3.23 -16.69
C LEU A 51 -30.80 3.03 -15.94
N ARG A 52 -31.93 3.49 -16.51
CA ARG A 52 -33.29 3.25 -15.95
C ARG A 52 -33.66 1.78 -15.76
N HIS A 53 -32.99 0.85 -16.44
CA HIS A 53 -33.24 -0.58 -16.23
C HIS A 53 -32.59 -1.13 -14.96
N TYR A 54 -31.62 -0.41 -14.40
CA TYR A 54 -30.82 -0.89 -13.27
C TYR A 54 -30.84 0.02 -12.05
N VAL A 55 -31.32 1.25 -12.21
CA VAL A 55 -31.39 2.25 -11.14
C VAL A 55 -32.74 2.95 -11.20
N GLU A 56 -33.41 3.02 -10.05
CA GLU A 56 -34.74 3.65 -9.92
C GLU A 56 -34.71 5.15 -10.27
N GLU A 57 -33.68 5.86 -9.78
CA GLU A 57 -33.49 7.30 -10.01
C GLU A 57 -32.20 7.62 -10.77
N PRO A 58 -32.15 7.42 -12.10
CA PRO A 58 -30.94 7.63 -12.92
C PRO A 58 -30.35 9.03 -12.78
N GLY A 59 -31.20 10.06 -12.68
CA GLY A 59 -30.74 11.45 -12.55
C GLY A 59 -30.10 11.75 -11.19
N ARG A 60 -30.51 11.04 -10.13
CA ARG A 60 -29.87 11.13 -8.81
C ARG A 60 -28.54 10.36 -8.81
N PHE A 61 -28.51 9.19 -9.44
CA PHE A 61 -27.28 8.41 -9.62
C PHE A 61 -26.21 9.19 -10.39
N GLU A 62 -26.55 9.76 -11.56
CA GLU A 62 -25.62 10.56 -12.36
C GLU A 62 -25.05 11.73 -11.56
N ARG A 63 -25.90 12.45 -10.82
CA ARG A 63 -25.48 13.61 -10.01
C ARG A 63 -24.56 13.21 -8.86
N VAL A 64 -24.89 12.15 -8.13
CA VAL A 64 -24.18 11.78 -6.90
C VAL A 64 -23.00 10.84 -7.17
N VAL A 65 -23.22 9.77 -7.94
CA VAL A 65 -22.19 8.75 -8.21
C VAL A 65 -21.33 9.17 -9.40
N GLY A 66 -21.92 9.70 -10.47
CA GLY A 66 -21.17 10.22 -11.62
C GLY A 66 -20.26 11.40 -11.25
N GLY A 67 -20.72 12.27 -10.35
CA GLY A 67 -19.91 13.37 -9.82
C GLY A 67 -18.72 12.95 -8.96
N GLN A 68 -18.63 11.68 -8.56
CA GLN A 68 -17.57 11.14 -7.69
C GLN A 68 -16.69 10.11 -8.42
N GLU A 69 -16.67 10.14 -9.77
CA GLU A 69 -15.91 9.19 -10.57
C GLU A 69 -14.42 9.15 -10.21
N THR A 70 -13.79 10.31 -9.96
CA THR A 70 -12.38 10.39 -9.57
C THR A 70 -12.09 9.70 -8.23
N PHE A 71 -12.99 9.83 -7.25
CA PHE A 71 -12.86 9.13 -5.97
C PHE A 71 -12.98 7.61 -6.19
N LEU A 72 -14.00 7.19 -6.92
CA LEU A 72 -14.26 5.77 -7.20
C LEU A 72 -13.16 5.11 -8.03
N SER A 73 -12.52 5.85 -8.95
CA SER A 73 -11.45 5.31 -9.79
C SER A 73 -10.13 5.12 -9.05
N ARG A 74 -9.94 5.79 -7.90
CA ARG A 74 -8.77 5.63 -7.02
C ARG A 74 -8.96 4.53 -5.99
N LEU A 75 -10.18 4.02 -5.81
CA LEU A 75 -10.45 3.02 -4.81
C LEU A 75 -9.94 1.66 -5.30
N ASP A 76 -8.89 1.16 -4.66
CA ASP A 76 -8.33 -0.16 -4.91
C ASP A 76 -8.06 -0.92 -3.61
N ALA A 77 -7.52 -2.13 -3.75
CA ALA A 77 -7.18 -2.98 -2.63
C ALA A 77 -5.75 -2.76 -2.11
N GLU A 78 -4.99 -1.81 -2.67
CA GLU A 78 -3.59 -1.57 -2.31
C GLU A 78 -3.42 -1.27 -0.81
N PRO A 79 -4.28 -0.45 -0.16
CA PRO A 79 -4.21 -0.22 1.28
C PRO A 79 -4.44 -1.48 2.13
N LEU A 80 -5.00 -2.55 1.57
CA LEU A 80 -5.22 -3.83 2.25
C LEU A 80 -4.10 -4.85 2.02
N ARG A 81 -3.06 -4.47 1.27
CA ARG A 81 -1.91 -5.32 0.99
C ARG A 81 -0.80 -5.13 2.02
N ILE A 82 -0.03 -6.19 2.19
CA ILE A 82 1.30 -6.14 2.80
C ILE A 82 2.28 -6.05 1.63
N GLY A 83 3.07 -4.97 1.60
CA GLY A 83 4.00 -4.68 0.52
C GLY A 83 5.14 -5.70 0.42
N TRP A 84 5.85 -5.63 -0.70
CA TRP A 84 7.13 -6.33 -0.90
C TRP A 84 8.24 -5.32 -1.17
N PRO A 85 9.40 -5.40 -0.48
CA PRO A 85 9.78 -6.27 0.62
C PRO A 85 8.79 -6.17 1.77
N PRO A 86 8.63 -7.26 2.55
CA PRO A 86 7.78 -7.19 3.70
C PRO A 86 8.35 -6.16 4.69
N PRO A 87 7.51 -5.54 5.53
CA PRO A 87 8.00 -4.64 6.58
C PRO A 87 8.84 -5.40 7.61
N THR A 88 9.55 -4.67 8.48
CA THR A 88 10.23 -5.26 9.64
C THR A 88 9.28 -6.05 10.54
N ALA A 89 9.78 -6.93 11.41
CA ALA A 89 8.92 -7.73 12.29
C ALA A 89 7.95 -6.87 13.12
N GLU A 90 8.45 -5.73 13.62
CA GLU A 90 7.64 -4.76 14.34
C GLU A 90 6.59 -4.09 13.43
N GLY A 91 6.99 -3.64 12.24
CA GLY A 91 6.08 -3.05 11.27
C GLY A 91 4.98 -4.02 10.85
N LEU A 92 5.32 -5.28 10.58
CA LEU A 92 4.38 -6.34 10.24
C LEU A 92 3.35 -6.56 11.35
N ARG A 93 3.79 -6.58 12.62
CA ARG A 93 2.91 -6.75 13.77
C ARG A 93 1.84 -5.66 13.83
N TYR A 94 2.24 -4.39 13.69
CA TYR A 94 1.28 -3.27 13.70
C TYR A 94 0.37 -3.31 12.47
N ARG A 95 0.94 -3.53 11.29
CA ARG A 95 0.20 -3.61 10.03
C ARG A 95 -0.87 -4.69 10.06
N CYS A 96 -0.54 -5.90 10.50
CA CYS A 96 -1.50 -7.00 10.60
C CYS A 96 -2.59 -6.73 11.65
N ARG A 97 -2.30 -6.00 12.73
CA ARG A 97 -3.32 -5.64 13.74
C ARG A 97 -4.39 -4.74 13.13
N GLU A 98 -3.99 -3.73 12.37
CA GLU A 98 -4.94 -2.82 11.73
C GLU A 98 -5.71 -3.50 10.59
N LEU A 99 -5.00 -4.25 9.74
CA LEU A 99 -5.64 -5.03 8.69
C LEU A 99 -6.63 -6.05 9.26
N THR A 100 -6.35 -6.65 10.42
CA THR A 100 -7.31 -7.55 11.09
C THR A 100 -8.57 -6.80 11.49
N ALA A 101 -8.45 -5.60 12.06
CA ALA A 101 -9.61 -4.81 12.46
C ALA A 101 -10.45 -4.37 11.24
N ALA A 102 -9.78 -4.01 10.15
CA ALA A 102 -10.40 -3.68 8.86
C ALA A 102 -11.13 -4.89 8.25
N LEU A 103 -10.41 -5.99 8.05
CA LEU A 103 -10.89 -7.18 7.35
C LEU A 103 -11.95 -7.94 8.14
N ASN A 104 -11.95 -7.88 9.48
CA ASN A 104 -13.05 -8.42 10.29
C ASN A 104 -14.42 -7.82 9.91
N ARG A 105 -14.46 -6.61 9.34
CA ARG A 105 -15.71 -5.98 8.90
C ARG A 105 -16.08 -6.30 7.44
N ILE A 106 -15.09 -6.55 6.59
CA ILE A 106 -15.27 -6.60 5.13
C ILE A 106 -15.18 -8.03 4.60
N ALA A 107 -14.23 -8.81 5.11
CA ALA A 107 -13.94 -10.17 4.69
C ALA A 107 -13.41 -11.00 5.88
N PRO A 108 -14.28 -11.31 6.87
CA PRO A 108 -13.87 -12.07 8.06
C PRO A 108 -13.09 -13.36 7.77
N PRO A 109 -13.43 -14.17 6.74
CA PRO A 109 -12.68 -15.39 6.44
C PRO A 109 -11.19 -15.18 6.11
N VAL A 110 -10.80 -14.00 5.63
CA VAL A 110 -9.40 -13.69 5.26
C VAL A 110 -8.54 -13.44 6.50
N VAL A 111 -9.14 -13.12 7.64
CA VAL A 111 -8.42 -12.80 8.89
C VAL A 111 -7.59 -13.98 9.38
N GLU A 112 -8.04 -15.22 9.19
CA GLU A 112 -7.24 -16.40 9.57
C GLU A 112 -5.94 -16.51 8.76
N GLN A 113 -5.98 -16.19 7.47
CA GLN A 113 -4.78 -16.16 6.63
C GLN A 113 -3.82 -15.05 7.09
N LEU A 114 -4.35 -13.89 7.45
CA LEU A 114 -3.57 -12.78 7.98
C LEU A 114 -2.90 -13.13 9.32
N ARG A 115 -3.55 -13.94 10.17
CA ARG A 115 -2.95 -14.42 11.43
C ARG A 115 -1.71 -15.29 11.20
N VAL A 116 -1.73 -16.11 10.15
CA VAL A 116 -0.55 -16.90 9.75
C VAL A 116 0.60 -15.96 9.39
N VAL A 117 0.34 -14.93 8.60
CA VAL A 117 1.35 -13.92 8.23
C VAL A 117 1.86 -13.18 9.47
N ALA A 118 0.98 -12.75 10.37
CA ALA A 118 1.34 -12.07 11.61
C ALA A 118 2.20 -12.93 12.55
N ALA A 119 2.14 -14.25 12.43
CA ALA A 119 2.93 -15.18 13.22
C ALA A 119 4.35 -15.39 12.68
N LEU A 120 4.64 -15.05 11.41
CA LEU A 120 5.93 -15.31 10.75
C LEU A 120 7.14 -14.84 11.58
N PRO A 121 7.17 -13.63 12.18
CA PRO A 121 8.30 -13.20 13.00
C PRO A 121 8.61 -14.10 14.20
N ARG A 122 7.66 -14.94 14.63
CA ARG A 122 7.81 -15.87 15.76
C ARG A 122 8.04 -17.31 15.31
N THR A 123 7.66 -17.66 14.08
CA THR A 123 7.69 -19.04 13.57
C THR A 123 8.82 -19.28 12.59
N THR A 124 9.48 -18.23 12.08
CA THR A 124 10.58 -18.32 11.13
C THR A 124 11.74 -17.40 11.52
N ASP A 125 12.87 -17.57 10.84
CA ASP A 125 14.00 -16.64 10.89
C ASP A 125 13.68 -15.38 10.04
N TYR A 126 12.67 -14.64 10.49
CA TYR A 126 12.01 -13.61 9.70
C TYR A 126 12.92 -12.43 9.37
N GLU A 127 13.72 -11.95 10.33
CA GLU A 127 14.65 -10.83 10.09
C GLU A 127 15.67 -11.20 9.01
N ARG A 128 16.23 -12.42 9.04
CA ARG A 128 17.13 -12.88 7.97
C ARG A 128 16.45 -12.96 6.60
N LEU A 129 15.21 -13.43 6.56
CA LEU A 129 14.42 -13.49 5.33
C LEU A 129 14.04 -12.10 4.81
N HIS A 130 13.69 -11.19 5.72
CA HIS A 130 13.42 -9.78 5.43
C HIS A 130 14.65 -9.10 4.83
N ASP A 131 15.82 -9.29 5.44
CA ASP A 131 17.08 -8.72 4.95
C ASP A 131 17.44 -9.27 3.57
N SER A 132 17.23 -10.57 3.37
CA SER A 132 17.43 -11.22 2.08
C SER A 132 16.47 -10.67 1.01
N ALA A 133 15.20 -10.46 1.36
CA ALA A 133 14.19 -9.88 0.46
C ALA A 133 14.51 -8.43 0.10
N THR A 134 14.92 -7.65 1.10
CA THR A 134 15.30 -6.24 0.96
C THR A 134 16.53 -6.11 0.07
N ALA A 135 17.59 -6.86 0.37
CA ALA A 135 18.79 -6.92 -0.45
C ALA A 135 18.47 -7.38 -1.89
N SER A 136 17.58 -8.37 -2.04
CA SER A 136 17.18 -8.84 -3.36
C SER A 136 16.43 -7.79 -4.17
N GLN A 137 15.65 -6.88 -3.55
CA GLN A 137 15.01 -5.80 -4.29
C GLN A 137 15.95 -4.62 -4.57
N GLN A 138 16.84 -4.30 -3.63
CA GLN A 138 17.73 -3.15 -3.74
C GLN A 138 18.94 -3.40 -4.65
N LEU A 139 19.46 -4.64 -4.67
CA LEU A 139 20.64 -4.97 -5.46
C LEU A 139 20.27 -5.07 -6.95
N THR A 140 21.00 -4.33 -7.77
CA THR A 140 20.96 -4.52 -9.22
C THR A 140 21.75 -5.77 -9.60
N ASP A 141 21.59 -6.24 -10.85
CA ASP A 141 22.38 -7.37 -11.34
C ASP A 141 23.89 -7.08 -11.35
N GLU A 142 24.26 -5.82 -11.52
CA GLU A 142 25.66 -5.39 -11.44
C GLU A 142 26.18 -5.47 -10.00
N ASP A 143 25.41 -4.99 -9.02
CA ASP A 143 25.79 -5.10 -7.62
C ASP A 143 25.96 -6.56 -7.20
N ARG A 144 25.06 -7.45 -7.67
CA ARG A 144 25.19 -8.90 -7.45
C ARG A 144 26.40 -9.52 -8.13
N ARG A 145 26.83 -9.01 -9.29
CA ARG A 145 28.06 -9.48 -9.95
C ARG A 145 29.28 -9.04 -9.15
N ARG A 146 29.35 -7.77 -8.76
CA ARG A 146 30.46 -7.21 -7.99
C ARG A 146 30.60 -7.81 -6.59
N LEU A 147 29.48 -8.15 -5.94
CA LEU A 147 29.49 -8.91 -4.68
C LEU A 147 30.08 -10.31 -4.86
N ARG A 148 29.76 -10.99 -5.97
CA ARG A 148 30.28 -12.33 -6.26
C ARG A 148 31.76 -12.32 -6.65
N SER A 149 32.23 -11.27 -7.31
CA SER A 149 33.65 -11.16 -7.70
C SER A 149 34.55 -10.65 -6.56
N GLY A 150 33.98 -10.16 -5.45
CA GLY A 150 34.74 -9.56 -4.34
C GLY A 150 35.24 -8.13 -4.63
N ASP A 151 34.95 -7.60 -5.82
CA ASP A 151 35.43 -6.29 -6.27
C ASP A 151 34.93 -5.14 -5.39
N ILE A 152 33.75 -5.29 -4.77
CA ILE A 152 33.18 -4.29 -3.86
C ILE A 152 34.01 -4.13 -2.59
N GLU A 153 34.58 -5.20 -2.04
CA GLU A 153 35.36 -5.13 -0.80
C GLU A 153 36.70 -4.40 -1.03
N ALA A 154 37.35 -4.72 -2.15
CA ALA A 154 38.55 -4.00 -2.60
C ALA A 154 38.24 -2.52 -2.85
N THR A 155 37.17 -2.23 -3.60
CA THR A 155 36.75 -0.84 -3.88
C THR A 155 36.42 -0.07 -2.59
N LEU A 156 35.73 -0.70 -1.63
CA LEU A 156 35.36 -0.07 -0.37
C LEU A 156 36.59 0.25 0.49
N THR A 157 37.57 -0.66 0.50
CA THR A 157 38.84 -0.46 1.21
C THR A 157 39.59 0.73 0.62
N ASP A 158 39.76 0.78 -0.70
CA ASP A 158 40.41 1.88 -1.40
C ASP A 158 39.72 3.23 -1.12
N LEU A 159 38.39 3.29 -1.19
CA LEU A 159 37.64 4.52 -0.92
C LEU A 159 37.77 4.97 0.53
N ARG A 160 37.81 4.04 1.50
CA ARG A 160 38.05 4.36 2.91
C ARG A 160 39.45 4.93 3.12
N GLU A 161 40.47 4.36 2.50
CA GLU A 161 41.83 4.90 2.56
C GLU A 161 41.92 6.29 1.93
N GLN A 162 41.31 6.50 0.76
CA GLN A 162 41.26 7.81 0.12
C GLN A 162 40.58 8.85 1.00
N ARG A 163 39.45 8.50 1.63
CA ARG A 163 38.77 9.37 2.59
C ARG A 163 39.68 9.73 3.75
N THR A 164 40.38 8.75 4.34
CA THR A 164 41.30 9.00 5.46
C THR A 164 42.43 9.96 5.04
N ARG A 165 43.03 9.76 3.87
CA ARG A 165 44.08 10.67 3.35
C ARG A 165 43.56 12.09 3.13
N LEU A 166 42.37 12.24 2.55
CA LEU A 166 41.74 13.55 2.35
C LEU A 166 41.42 14.23 3.68
N GLN A 167 40.94 13.47 4.67
CA GLN A 167 40.67 13.99 6.00
C GLN A 167 41.96 14.47 6.69
N GLN A 168 43.04 13.68 6.63
CA GLN A 168 44.35 14.06 7.15
C GLN A 168 44.88 15.33 6.49
N ALA A 169 44.87 15.41 5.16
CA ALA A 169 45.31 16.60 4.44
C ALA A 169 44.47 17.85 4.80
N LEU A 170 43.17 17.66 5.06
CA LEU A 170 42.28 18.75 5.48
C LEU A 170 42.60 19.20 6.91
N ASP A 171 42.85 18.27 7.83
CA ASP A 171 43.19 18.57 9.22
C ASP A 171 44.57 19.25 9.30
N ASP A 172 45.57 18.75 8.56
CA ASP A 172 46.90 19.36 8.43
C ASP A 172 46.84 20.76 7.82
N SER A 173 45.88 21.02 6.91
CA SER A 173 45.69 22.35 6.33
C SER A 173 45.01 23.36 7.27
N ARG A 174 44.32 22.86 8.30
CA ARG A 174 43.57 23.65 9.29
C ARG A 174 44.37 23.92 10.55
N ASP A 175 45.42 23.15 10.80
CA ASP A 175 46.35 23.33 11.92
C ASP A 175 47.78 23.55 11.37
N PRO A 176 48.09 24.77 10.86
CA PRO A 176 49.42 25.07 10.37
C PRO A 176 50.43 25.11 11.54
N PRO A 177 51.71 24.79 11.29
CA PRO A 177 52.76 24.76 12.33
C PRO A 177 53.01 26.10 13.00
#